data_AF-A0A8S9SUS3-F1
#
_entry.id   AF-A0A8S9SUS3-F1
#
_cell.length_a   1.000
_cell.length_b   1.000
_cell.length_c   1.000
_cell.angle_alpha   90.00
_cell.angle_beta   90.00
_cell.angle_gamma   90.00
#
_symmetry.space_group_name_H-M   'P 1'
#
loop_
_entity.id
_entity.type
_entity.pdbx_description
1 polymer ?
#
loop_
_entity_poly.entity_id
_entity_poly.type
_entity_poly.pdbx_seq_one_letter_code
_entity_poly.pdbx_strand_id
1 'polypeptide(L)' 'MLPPQTRRPSGRPKDKRVATTGDIPPPKKKKLIPNKCERCGRTGHNRTNCIIPI' A
#
# COMPACT_ATOMS: atom_id res chain seq x y z
N MET A 1 -3.78 -5.55 36.69
CA MET A 1 -3.64 -4.27 35.95
C MET A 1 -2.64 -4.49 34.83
N LEU A 2 -3.08 -4.38 33.56
CA LEU A 2 -2.21 -4.57 32.40
C LEU A 2 -1.61 -3.22 31.98
N PRO A 3 -0.33 -3.14 31.59
CA PRO A 3 0.26 -1.89 31.14
C PRO A 3 -0.45 -1.36 29.87
N PRO A 4 -0.52 -0.03 29.71
CA PRO A 4 -1.09 0.57 28.51
C PRO A 4 -0.30 0.11 27.28
N GLN A 5 -1.01 -0.32 26.26
CA GLN A 5 -0.45 -0.92 25.05
C GLN A 5 0.01 0.16 24.06
N THR A 6 0.69 1.19 24.55
CA THR A 6 1.23 2.26 23.74
C THR A 6 2.68 1.92 23.37
N ARG A 7 2.99 1.93 22.08
CA ARG A 7 4.37 1.74 21.62
C ARG A 7 5.16 3.02 21.90
N ARG A 8 6.36 2.89 22.47
CA ARG A 8 7.31 4.00 22.58
C ARG A 8 7.59 4.55 21.17
N PRO A 9 7.41 5.86 20.92
CA PRO A 9 7.71 6.42 19.62
C PRO A 9 9.21 6.30 19.34
N SER A 10 9.58 6.17 18.06
CA SER A 10 10.99 6.23 17.67
C SER A 10 11.56 7.59 18.06
N GLY A 11 12.71 7.62 18.75
CA GLY A 11 13.41 8.88 19.07
C GLY A 11 13.96 9.60 17.85
N ARG A 12 14.00 8.92 16.68
CA ARG A 12 14.40 9.52 15.41
C ARG A 12 13.22 10.33 14.82
N PRO A 13 13.42 11.61 14.48
CA PRO A 13 12.46 12.39 13.70
C PRO A 13 12.13 11.69 12.38
N LYS A 14 10.86 11.75 11.96
CA LYS A 14 10.46 11.21 10.66
C LYS A 14 11.01 12.12 9.56
N ASP A 15 11.70 11.55 8.58
CA ASP A 15 12.17 12.29 7.39
C ASP A 15 11.00 12.83 6.53
N LYS A 16 9.82 12.21 6.66
CA LYS A 16 8.59 12.63 5.95
C LYS A 16 7.67 13.39 6.88
N ARG A 17 7.29 14.61 6.49
CA ARG A 17 6.21 15.40 7.12
C ARG A 17 4.89 14.61 7.05
N VAL A 18 4.11 14.62 8.13
CA VAL A 18 2.75 14.10 8.13
C VAL A 18 1.84 15.10 7.42
N ALA A 19 1.06 14.63 6.44
CA ALA A 19 0.08 15.48 5.76
C ALA A 19 -1.07 15.86 6.70
N THR A 20 -1.48 17.11 6.65
CA THR A 20 -2.65 17.69 7.34
C THR A 20 -3.87 17.67 6.41
N THR A 21 -5.06 17.91 6.96
CA THR A 21 -6.35 17.83 6.22
C THR A 21 -6.41 18.69 4.96
N GLY A 22 -5.65 19.80 4.91
CA GLY A 22 -5.60 20.71 3.75
C GLY A 22 -4.51 20.39 2.72
N ASP A 23 -3.69 19.37 2.95
CA ASP A 23 -2.63 19.01 2.01
C ASP A 23 -3.20 18.23 0.81
N ILE A 24 -2.95 18.74 -0.40
CA ILE A 24 -3.30 18.03 -1.63
C ILE A 24 -2.36 16.82 -1.77
N PRO A 25 -2.87 15.58 -1.75
CA PRO A 25 -2.01 14.41 -1.92
C PRO A 25 -1.36 14.48 -3.30
N PRO A 26 -0.06 14.15 -3.41
CA PRO A 26 0.59 14.10 -4.72
C PRO A 26 -0.15 13.10 -5.62
N PRO A 27 -0.17 13.33 -6.95
CA PRO A 27 -0.82 12.42 -7.87
C PRO A 27 -0.24 11.02 -7.69
N LYS A 28 -1.12 10.03 -7.49
CA LYS A 28 -0.71 8.63 -7.38
C LYS A 28 0.00 8.25 -8.68
N LYS A 29 1.30 7.96 -8.59
CA LYS A 29 2.07 7.48 -9.75
C LYS A 29 1.44 6.18 -10.25
N LYS A 30 0.92 6.21 -11.47
CA LYS A 30 0.50 4.99 -12.16
C LYS A 30 1.75 4.14 -12.38
N LYS A 31 1.67 2.84 -12.12
CA LYS A 31 2.77 1.93 -12.43
C LYS A 31 3.01 1.98 -13.95
N LEU A 32 4.27 2.12 -14.36
CA LEU A 32 4.65 2.08 -15.78
C LEU A 32 4.33 0.70 -16.38
N ILE A 33 4.58 -0.36 -15.61
CA ILE A 33 4.30 -1.74 -15.99
C ILE A 33 3.08 -2.22 -15.20
N PRO A 34 1.96 -2.56 -15.87
CA PRO A 34 0.82 -3.16 -15.21
C PRO A 34 1.19 -4.50 -14.57
N ASN A 35 0.67 -4.75 -13.37
CA ASN A 35 0.77 -6.08 -12.77
C ASN A 35 0.06 -7.11 -13.67
N LYS A 36 0.72 -8.25 -13.87
CA LYS A 36 0.15 -9.41 -14.56
C LYS A 36 -0.40 -10.39 -13.54
N CYS A 37 -1.47 -11.09 -13.90
CA CYS A 37 -2.00 -12.19 -13.11
C CYS A 37 -0.96 -13.32 -13.04
N GLU A 38 -0.60 -13.76 -11.84
CA GLU A 38 0.36 -14.86 -11.65
C GLU A 38 -0.14 -16.21 -12.17
N ARG A 39 -1.46 -16.38 -12.32
CA ARG A 39 -2.05 -17.63 -12.83
C ARG A 39 -2.04 -17.71 -14.35
N CYS A 40 -2.46 -16.64 -15.04
CA CYS A 40 -2.68 -16.65 -16.49
C CYS A 40 -1.83 -15.65 -17.29
N GLY A 41 -1.02 -14.84 -16.62
CA GLY A 41 -0.14 -13.85 -17.26
C GLY A 41 -0.82 -12.62 -17.86
N ARG A 42 -2.17 -12.56 -17.89
CA ARG A 42 -2.91 -11.41 -18.44
C ARG A 42 -3.00 -10.25 -17.44
N THR A 43 -3.12 -9.04 -17.96
CA THR A 43 -3.33 -7.82 -17.17
C THR A 43 -4.83 -7.59 -16.91
N GLY A 44 -5.15 -6.67 -15.99
CA GLY A 44 -6.53 -6.28 -15.68
C GLY A 44 -7.19 -7.05 -14.54
N HIS A 45 -6.59 -8.15 -14.06
CA HIS A 45 -7.04 -8.86 -12.87
C HIS A 45 -5.86 -9.47 -12.10
N ASN A 46 -6.09 -9.82 -10.84
CA ASN A 46 -5.12 -10.52 -9.99
C ASN A 46 -5.47 -12.01 -9.89
N ARG A 47 -4.55 -12.81 -9.33
CA ARG A 47 -4.72 -14.27 -9.14
C ARG A 47 -6.03 -14.68 -8.46
N THR A 48 -6.49 -13.87 -7.49
CA THR A 48 -7.75 -14.12 -6.75
C THR A 48 -9.00 -13.96 -7.62
N ASN A 49 -8.95 -13.06 -8.61
CA ASN A 49 -10.06 -12.78 -9.54
C ASN A 49 -9.86 -13.48 -10.89
N CYS A 50 -8.94 -14.45 -10.96
CA CYS A 50 -8.67 -15.18 -12.19
C CYS A 50 -9.73 -16.26 -12.39
N ILE A 51 -10.48 -16.15 -13.49
CA ILE A 51 -11.50 -17.13 -13.90
C ILE A 51 -10.90 -18.38 -14.55
N ILE A 52 -9.62 -18.36 -14.89
CA ILE A 52 -8.94 -19.50 -15.51
C ILE A 52 -8.70 -20.56 -14.42
N PRO A 53 -9.15 -21.82 -14.62
CA PRO A 53 -8.89 -22.93 -13.71
C PRO A 53 -7.39 -23.26 -13.66
N ILE A 54 -6.99 -23.96 -12.61
CA ILE A 54 -5.60 -24.43 -12.41
C ILE A 54 -5.42 -25.75 -13.13
#